data_AF-A0A353Q1G9-F1
#
_entry.id   AF-A0A353Q1G9-F1
#
_cell.length_a   1.000
_cell.length_b   1.000
_cell.length_c   1.000
_cell.angle_alpha   90.00
_cell.angle_beta   90.00
_cell.angle_gamma   90.00
#
_symmetry.space_group_name_H-M   'P 1'
#
loop_
_entity.id
_entity.type
_entity.pdbx_description
1 polymer ?
#
loop_
_entity_poly.entity_id
_entity_poly.type
_entity_poly.pdbx_seq_one_letter_code
_entity_poly.pdbx_strand_id
1 'polypeptide(L)'
;MGEINLAEEFTNYVIKNEEKFYRLAFSYVKNADDALEVVQESTYKAISTIDSLKTPEYLKTWFYRIVVNTSIDLLRNRKKVMVVDDKTLSNYDFGMVDHYADIDLQKALENLPIQYRSIIVLRFFEDLKIEE
;
A
#
# COMPACT_ATOMS: atom_id res chain seq x y z
N MET A 1 10.88 -29.07 -8.08
CA MET A 1 12.08 -28.20 -7.98
C MET A 1 11.81 -26.73 -8.33
N GLY A 2 10.63 -26.37 -8.89
CA GLY A 2 10.31 -24.98 -9.26
C GLY A 2 9.71 -24.10 -8.15
N GLU A 3 8.99 -24.68 -7.17
CA GLU A 3 8.31 -23.90 -6.11
C GLU A 3 9.27 -23.25 -5.10
N ILE A 4 10.34 -23.95 -4.71
CA ILE A 4 11.35 -23.43 -3.76
C ILE A 4 12.07 -22.19 -4.34
N ASN A 5 12.19 -22.09 -5.66
CA ASN A 5 12.92 -21.01 -6.33
C ASN A 5 12.12 -19.70 -6.36
N LEU A 6 10.80 -19.76 -6.55
CA LEU A 6 9.97 -18.56 -6.69
C LEU A 6 9.77 -17.83 -5.35
N ALA A 7 9.59 -18.57 -4.25
CA ALA A 7 9.49 -17.98 -2.92
C ALA A 7 10.80 -17.32 -2.47
N GLU A 8 11.94 -17.93 -2.82
CA GLU A 8 13.26 -17.35 -2.56
C GLU A 8 13.50 -16.09 -3.40
N GLU A 9 13.15 -16.11 -4.69
CA GLU A 9 13.21 -14.93 -5.56
C GLU A 9 12.33 -13.80 -5.02
N PHE A 10 11.10 -14.11 -4.60
CA PHE A 10 10.18 -13.16 -4.00
C PHE A 10 10.76 -12.53 -2.72
N THR A 11 11.28 -13.36 -1.81
CA THR A 11 11.85 -12.90 -0.55
C THR A 11 13.00 -11.93 -0.78
N ASN A 12 13.92 -12.28 -1.69
CA ASN A 12 15.03 -11.40 -2.07
C ASN A 12 14.54 -10.10 -2.70
N TYR A 13 13.49 -10.16 -3.52
CA TYR A 13 12.88 -8.98 -4.13
C TYR A 13 12.25 -8.06 -3.08
N VAL A 14 11.50 -8.60 -2.11
CA VAL A 14 10.87 -7.81 -1.04
C VAL A 14 11.92 -7.14 -0.18
N ILE A 15 12.93 -7.88 0.31
CA ILE A 15 14.00 -7.32 1.14
C ILE A 15 14.72 -6.18 0.41
N LYS A 16 15.02 -6.36 -0.89
CA LYS A 16 15.69 -5.32 -1.69
C LYS A 16 14.84 -4.06 -1.90
N ASN A 17 13.52 -4.16 -1.82
CA ASN A 17 12.59 -3.07 -2.13
C ASN A 17 11.69 -2.70 -0.93
N GLU A 18 12.05 -3.11 0.29
CA GLU A 18 11.26 -2.90 1.51
C GLU A 18 10.88 -1.42 1.68
N GLU A 19 11.84 -0.52 1.49
CA GLU A 19 11.61 0.91 1.61
C GLU A 19 10.59 1.44 0.60
N LYS A 20 10.53 0.87 -0.62
CA LYS A 20 9.51 1.23 -1.61
C LYS A 20 8.13 0.81 -1.16
N PHE A 21 7.98 -0.42 -0.68
CA PHE A 21 6.70 -0.93 -0.19
C PHE A 21 6.24 -0.19 1.07
N TYR A 22 7.17 0.19 1.94
CA TYR A 22 6.90 1.07 3.08
C TYR A 22 6.38 2.43 2.62
N ARG A 23 7.08 3.13 1.72
CA ARG A 23 6.63 4.43 1.20
C ARG A 23 5.28 4.33 0.49
N LEU A 24 5.07 3.25 -0.27
CA LEU A 24 3.80 2.97 -0.92
C LEU A 24 2.69 2.82 0.11
N ALA A 25 2.84 1.93 1.10
CA ALA A 25 1.87 1.72 2.16
C ALA A 25 1.59 3.03 2.93
N PHE A 26 2.65 3.74 3.31
CA PHE A 26 2.57 5.03 4.01
C PHE A 26 1.79 6.08 3.19
N SER A 27 1.92 6.09 1.86
CA SER A 27 1.16 6.99 0.99
C SER A 27 -0.37 6.81 1.11
N TYR A 28 -0.83 5.62 1.54
CA TYR A 28 -2.23 5.32 1.82
C TYR A 28 -2.60 5.54 3.28
N VAL A 29 -1.86 4.93 4.22
CA VAL A 29 -2.28 4.84 5.63
C VAL A 29 -1.83 6.02 6.49
N LYS A 30 -0.84 6.79 6.04
CA LYS A 30 -0.33 8.03 6.68
C LYS A 30 0.08 7.86 8.15
N ASN A 31 0.44 6.66 8.54
CA ASN A 31 0.92 6.31 9.87
C ASN A 31 2.06 5.29 9.70
N ALA A 32 3.14 5.48 10.45
CA ALA A 32 4.35 4.69 10.29
C ALA A 32 4.16 3.23 10.73
N ASP A 33 3.51 3.01 11.87
CA ASP A 33 3.26 1.68 12.42
C ASP A 33 2.32 0.87 11.51
N ASP A 34 1.27 1.52 11.02
CA ASP A 34 0.34 0.90 10.07
C ASP A 34 1.01 0.58 8.73
N ALA A 35 1.92 1.44 8.27
CA ALA A 35 2.65 1.18 7.04
C ALA A 35 3.54 -0.05 7.20
N LEU A 36 4.21 -0.20 8.35
CA LEU A 36 4.97 -1.41 8.69
C LEU A 36 4.08 -2.64 8.78
N GLU A 37 2.91 -2.53 9.42
CA GLU A 37 1.94 -3.62 9.52
C GLU A 37 1.44 -4.05 8.14
N VAL A 38 1.08 -3.09 7.28
CA VAL A 38 0.66 -3.36 5.90
C VAL A 38 1.74 -4.10 5.12
N VAL A 39 3.00 -3.69 5.21
CA VAL A 39 4.11 -4.34 4.49
C VAL A 39 4.29 -5.79 4.99
N GLN A 40 4.27 -5.99 6.30
CA GLN A 40 4.39 -7.32 6.91
C GLN A 40 3.23 -8.24 6.49
N GLU A 41 2.00 -7.79 6.66
CA GLU A 41 0.79 -8.53 6.31
C GLU A 41 0.73 -8.85 4.81
N SER A 42 1.14 -7.91 3.97
CA SER A 42 1.21 -8.12 2.52
C SER A 42 2.26 -9.16 2.16
N THR A 43 3.42 -9.12 2.80
CA THR A 43 4.50 -10.11 2.59
C THR A 43 4.04 -11.50 3.02
N TYR A 44 3.38 -11.60 4.17
CA TYR A 44 2.81 -12.85 4.65
C TYR A 44 1.76 -13.43 3.69
N LYS A 45 0.81 -12.60 3.24
CA LYS A 45 -0.20 -12.98 2.24
C LYS A 45 0.43 -13.46 0.94
N ALA A 46 1.44 -12.74 0.46
CA ALA A 46 2.13 -13.07 -0.77
C ALA A 46 2.83 -14.44 -0.68
N ILE A 47 3.62 -14.70 0.38
CA ILE A 47 4.27 -16.00 0.58
C ILE A 47 3.22 -17.11 0.70
N SER A 48 2.14 -16.87 1.46
CA SER A 48 1.09 -17.86 1.69
C SER A 48 0.26 -18.20 0.44
N THR A 49 0.32 -17.36 -0.59
CA THR A 49 -0.47 -17.52 -1.82
C THR A 49 0.39 -17.58 -3.08
N ILE A 50 1.72 -17.68 -2.93
CA ILE A 50 2.66 -17.59 -4.05
C ILE A 50 2.46 -18.71 -5.07
N ASP A 51 2.05 -19.89 -4.62
CA ASP A 51 1.77 -21.05 -5.48
C ASP A 51 0.54 -20.83 -6.38
N SER A 52 -0.30 -19.83 -6.07
CA SER A 52 -1.42 -19.44 -6.92
C SER A 52 -1.01 -18.56 -8.11
N LEU A 53 0.22 -18.05 -8.12
CA LEU A 53 0.74 -17.21 -9.18
C LEU A 53 1.09 -18.06 -10.42
N LYS A 54 0.17 -18.12 -11.37
CA LYS A 54 0.31 -18.90 -12.61
C LYS A 54 1.45 -18.45 -13.52
N THR A 55 1.84 -17.18 -13.42
CA THR A 55 2.82 -16.56 -14.32
C THR A 55 3.83 -15.76 -13.50
N PRO A 56 5.04 -16.33 -13.27
CA PRO A 56 6.08 -15.73 -12.44
C PRO A 56 6.51 -14.32 -12.87
N GLU A 57 6.41 -13.98 -14.16
CA GLU A 57 6.80 -12.66 -14.68
C GLU A 57 5.99 -11.49 -14.07
N TYR A 58 4.78 -11.77 -13.57
CA TYR A 58 3.93 -10.78 -12.91
C TYR A 58 4.11 -10.69 -11.40
N LEU A 59 5.06 -11.44 -10.81
CA LEU A 59 5.30 -11.49 -9.35
C LEU A 59 5.36 -10.10 -8.71
N LYS A 60 6.06 -9.17 -9.34
CA LYS A 60 6.23 -7.80 -8.84
C LYS A 60 4.90 -7.05 -8.84
N THR A 61 4.25 -6.93 -9.99
CA THR A 61 2.97 -6.22 -10.14
C THR A 61 1.87 -6.85 -9.27
N TRP A 62 1.87 -8.17 -9.15
CA TRP A 62 0.99 -8.90 -8.26
C TRP A 62 1.20 -8.50 -6.80
N PHE A 63 2.45 -8.41 -6.34
CA PHE A 63 2.76 -7.98 -4.98
C PHE A 63 2.35 -6.52 -4.71
N TYR A 64 2.59 -5.60 -5.65
CA TYR A 64 2.09 -4.22 -5.53
C TYR A 64 0.58 -4.17 -5.30
N ARG A 65 -0.21 -5.03 -5.97
CA ARG A 65 -1.66 -5.13 -5.76
C ARG A 65 -2.00 -5.61 -4.35
N ILE A 66 -1.24 -6.58 -3.80
CA ILE A 66 -1.44 -7.05 -2.42
C ILE A 66 -1.21 -5.92 -1.42
N VAL A 67 -0.13 -5.14 -1.59
CA VAL A 67 0.19 -3.99 -0.71
C VAL A 67 -0.90 -2.92 -0.76
N VAL A 68 -1.34 -2.54 -1.97
CA VAL A 68 -2.40 -1.54 -2.14
C VAL A 68 -3.73 -2.02 -1.55
N ASN A 69 -4.12 -3.28 -1.82
CA ASN A 69 -5.37 -3.83 -1.28
C ASN A 69 -5.33 -3.92 0.25
N THR A 70 -4.22 -4.39 0.83
CA THR A 70 -4.05 -4.46 2.29
C THR A 70 -4.12 -3.07 2.92
N SER A 71 -3.52 -2.06 2.29
CA SER A 71 -3.63 -0.66 2.73
C SER A 71 -5.09 -0.18 2.74
N ILE A 72 -5.82 -0.45 1.66
CA ILE A 72 -7.23 -0.04 1.51
C ILE A 72 -8.13 -0.77 2.51
N ASP A 73 -7.90 -2.05 2.75
CA ASP A 73 -8.68 -2.85 3.69
C ASP A 73 -8.50 -2.37 5.13
N LEU A 74 -7.27 -2.00 5.53
CA LEU A 74 -7.01 -1.38 6.82
C LEU A 74 -7.83 -0.08 6.99
N LEU A 75 -7.80 0.80 5.98
CA LEU A 75 -8.55 2.05 6.00
C LEU A 75 -10.08 1.82 6.04
N ARG A 76 -10.58 0.82 5.33
CA ARG A 76 -12.00 0.43 5.36
C ARG A 76 -12.42 -0.08 6.73
N ASN A 77 -11.59 -0.90 7.36
CA ASN A 77 -11.86 -1.46 8.68
C ASN A 77 -11.86 -0.37 9.75
N ARG A 78 -10.93 0.59 9.68
CA ARG A 78 -10.94 1.79 10.55
C ARG A 78 -12.22 2.59 10.44
N LYS A 79 -12.68 2.85 9.21
CA LYS A 79 -13.95 3.55 8.98
C LYS A 79 -15.14 2.78 9.55
N LYS A 80 -15.15 1.44 9.45
CA LYS A 80 -16.21 0.61 10.06
C LYS A 80 -16.19 0.68 11.58
N VAL A 81 -15.02 0.60 12.22
CA VAL A 81 -14.89 0.70 13.68
C VAL A 81 -15.40 2.06 14.17
N MET A 82 -15.04 3.14 13.48
CA MET A 82 -15.52 4.50 13.79
C MET A 82 -17.05 4.64 13.65
N VAL A 83 -17.66 4.01 12.64
CA VAL A 83 -19.12 4.05 12.44
C VAL A 83 -19.88 3.23 13.50
N VAL A 84 -19.27 2.18 14.05
CA VAL A 84 -19.88 1.38 15.13
C VAL A 84 -19.77 2.09 16.49
N ASP A 85 -18.79 2.97 16.66
CA ASP A 85 -18.49 3.71 17.90
C ASP A 85 -19.18 5.09 18.00
N ASP A 86 -20.12 5.40 17.10
CA ASP A 86 -20.64 6.76 16.92
C ASP A 86 -21.74 7.15 17.95
N LYS A 87 -21.32 7.25 19.22
CA LYS A 87 -21.84 8.23 20.18
C LYS A 87 -20.85 9.37 20.45
N THR A 88 -19.73 9.46 19.73
CA THR A 88 -18.70 10.47 20.03
C THR A 88 -18.09 11.11 18.77
N LEU A 89 -18.66 12.28 18.44
CA LEU A 89 -17.97 13.47 17.92
C LEU A 89 -17.19 13.36 16.59
N SER A 90 -17.77 13.94 15.54
CA SER A 90 -17.38 15.20 14.87
C SER A 90 -15.98 15.85 15.06
N ASN A 91 -14.89 15.15 15.41
CA ASN A 91 -13.57 15.77 15.66
C ASN A 91 -12.35 14.92 15.28
N TYR A 92 -12.40 14.10 14.22
CA TYR A 92 -11.16 13.64 13.57
C TYR A 92 -10.83 14.52 12.38
N ASP A 93 -10.39 15.73 12.73
CA ASP A 93 -9.59 16.58 11.88
C ASP A 93 -8.32 15.80 11.51
N PHE A 94 -8.15 15.49 10.22
CA PHE A 94 -6.94 14.86 9.70
C PHE A 94 -5.81 15.89 9.84
N GLY A 95 -5.11 15.84 10.98
CA GLY A 95 -3.80 16.42 11.25
C GLY A 95 -3.48 17.72 10.50
N MET A 96 -3.88 18.86 11.08
CA MET A 96 -3.16 20.11 10.84
C MET A 96 -1.75 19.98 11.42
N VAL A 97 -0.76 19.74 10.56
CA VAL A 97 0.63 20.11 10.80
C VAL A 97 0.99 21.19 9.78
N ASP A 98 1.14 22.40 10.30
CA ASP A 98 1.52 23.60 9.56
C ASP A 98 3.03 23.59 9.31
N HIS A 99 3.44 23.18 8.10
CA HIS A 99 4.74 23.53 7.51
C HIS A 99 4.53 23.98 6.06
N TYR A 100 4.34 25.29 5.90
CA TYR A 100 4.48 26.00 4.63
C TYR A 100 5.90 25.82 4.05
N ALA A 101 6.03 24.93 3.06
CA ALA A 101 6.85 25.06 1.84
C ALA A 101 7.11 23.69 1.15
N ASP A 102 6.05 22.92 0.83
CA ASP A 102 6.07 21.86 -0.21
C ASP A 102 4.64 21.33 -0.54
N ILE A 103 3.62 22.16 -0.31
CA ILE A 103 2.25 21.74 0.05
C ILE A 103 1.37 21.24 -1.12
N ASP A 104 1.75 21.41 -2.40
CA ASP A 104 0.74 21.24 -3.45
C ASP A 104 0.51 19.76 -3.85
N LEU A 105 1.58 18.95 -3.96
CA LEU A 105 1.45 17.59 -4.51
C LEU A 105 0.75 16.62 -3.55
N GLN A 106 1.10 16.66 -2.26
CA GLN A 106 0.57 15.70 -1.29
C GLN A 106 -0.92 15.92 -1.02
N LYS A 107 -1.34 17.19 -0.87
CA LYS A 107 -2.76 17.54 -0.74
C LYS A 107 -3.54 17.26 -2.03
N ALA A 108 -2.94 17.50 -3.20
CA ALA A 108 -3.56 17.15 -4.47
C ALA A 108 -3.83 15.63 -4.56
N LEU A 109 -2.84 14.81 -4.21
CA LEU A 109 -3.00 13.34 -4.15
C LEU A 109 -4.08 12.91 -3.15
N GLU A 110 -4.24 13.62 -2.04
CA GLU A 110 -5.26 13.34 -1.03
C GLU A 110 -6.69 13.61 -1.53
N ASN A 111 -6.86 14.64 -2.35
CA ASN A 111 -8.17 14.95 -2.95
C ASN A 111 -8.55 13.99 -4.09
N LEU A 112 -7.60 13.17 -4.58
CA LEU A 112 -7.91 12.19 -5.60
C LEU A 112 -8.66 10.98 -5.02
N PRO A 113 -9.68 10.46 -5.74
CA PRO A 113 -10.24 9.15 -5.46
C PRO A 113 -9.13 8.09 -5.44
N ILE A 114 -9.26 7.13 -4.52
CA ILE A 114 -8.24 6.11 -4.21
C ILE A 114 -7.68 5.42 -5.46
N GLN A 115 -8.53 5.16 -6.45
CA GLN A 115 -8.16 4.51 -7.73
C GLN A 115 -7.19 5.35 -8.55
N TYR A 116 -7.41 6.67 -8.64
CA TYR A 116 -6.52 7.57 -9.38
C TYR A 116 -5.24 7.85 -8.60
N ARG A 117 -5.32 7.95 -7.26
CA ARG A 117 -4.13 8.06 -6.41
C ARG A 117 -3.21 6.85 -6.61
N SER A 118 -3.77 5.64 -6.67
CA SER A 118 -2.99 4.43 -6.96
C SER A 118 -2.27 4.52 -8.30
N ILE A 119 -2.94 4.97 -9.37
CA ILE A 119 -2.31 5.13 -10.68
C ILE A 119 -1.14 6.12 -10.63
N ILE A 120 -1.31 7.28 -9.99
CA ILE A 120 -0.25 8.29 -9.91
C ILE A 120 0.93 7.79 -9.07
N VAL A 121 0.68 7.21 -7.90
CA VAL A 121 1.76 6.69 -7.04
C VAL A 121 2.53 5.58 -7.76
N LEU A 122 1.83 4.62 -8.36
CA LEU A 122 2.46 3.52 -9.09
C LEU A 122 3.23 3.99 -10.33
N ARG A 123 2.73 5.00 -11.05
CA ARG A 123 3.36 5.50 -12.27
C ARG A 123 4.58 6.38 -12.00
N PHE A 124 4.48 7.31 -11.06
CA PHE A 124 5.47 8.38 -10.87
C PHE A 124 6.47 8.12 -9.74
N PHE A 125 6.12 7.27 -8.77
CA PHE A 125 7.01 6.95 -7.65
C PHE A 125 7.58 5.53 -7.73
N GLU A 126 6.93 4.63 -8.47
CA GLU A 126 7.34 3.23 -8.61
C GLU A 126 7.74 2.87 -10.07
N ASP A 127 7.76 3.84 -10.99
CA ASP A 127 8.12 3.70 -12.41
C ASP A 127 7.37 2.59 -13.17
N LEU A 128 6.18 2.18 -12.71
CA LEU A 128 5.39 1.16 -13.38
C LEU A 128 4.81 1.70 -14.69
N LYS A 129 4.83 0.88 -15.73
CA LYS A 129 4.20 1.21 -17.02
C LYS A 129 2.70 0.99 -16.94
N ILE A 130 1.96 1.89 -17.56
CA ILE A 130 0.57 1.65 -17.91
C ILE A 130 0.64 0.87 -19.23
N GLU A 131 0.37 -0.43 -19.18
CA GLU A 131 0.09 -1.19 -20.40
C GLU A 131 -1.39 -0.96 -20.73
N GLU A 132 -1.66 -0.60 -21.99
CA GLU A 132 -3.01 -0.42 -22.54
C GLU A 132 -3.80 -1.73 -22.59
#